data_AF-A0A5B8V6N0-F1
#
_entry.id   AF-A0A5B8V6N0-F1
#
_cell.length_a   1.000
_cell.length_b   1.000
_cell.length_c   1.000
_cell.angle_alpha   90.00
_cell.angle_beta   90.00
_cell.angle_gamma   90.00
#
_symmetry.space_group_name_H-M   'P 1'
#
loop_
_entity.id
_entity.type
_entity.pdbx_description
1 polymer ?
#
loop_
_entity_poly.entity_id
_entity_poly.type
_entity_poly.pdbx_seq_one_letter_code
_entity_poly.pdbx_strand_id
1 'polypeptide(L)' 'MKKITIACRIITALFAAFMLFTAIPNIMMVNASVELIAGLDYPKYFIPFIGVAKVNGSVAILFMA' A
#
# COMPACT_ATOMS: atom_id res chain seq x y z
N MET A 1 17.41 -1.04 -24.13
CA MET A 1 17.19 0.32 -23.60
C MET A 1 15.68 0.61 -23.58
N LYS A 2 14.99 0.25 -22.49
CA LYS A 2 13.54 0.47 -22.38
C LYS A 2 13.31 1.94 -22.05
N LYS A 3 12.70 2.70 -22.97
CA LYS A 3 12.37 4.11 -22.73
C LYS A 3 11.31 4.15 -21.64
N ILE A 4 11.72 4.41 -20.40
CA ILE A 4 10.80 4.73 -19.31
C ILE A 4 10.25 6.11 -19.64
N THR A 5 9.07 6.15 -20.24
CA THR A 5 8.37 7.40 -20.55
C THR A 5 8.02 8.10 -19.23
N ILE A 6 8.20 9.42 -19.16
CA ILE A 6 7.91 10.24 -17.97
C ILE A 6 6.49 9.96 -17.43
N ALA A 7 5.53 9.73 -18.33
CA ALA A 7 4.16 9.33 -17.97
C ALA A 7 4.10 8.04 -17.13
N CYS A 8 4.93 7.03 -17.43
CA CYS A 8 4.99 5.78 -16.67
C CYS A 8 5.47 6.02 -15.24
N ARG A 9 6.47 6.87 -15.03
CA ARG A 9 6.96 7.23 -13.68
C ARG A 9 5.93 8.00 -12.87
N ILE A 10 5.18 8.91 -13.52
CA ILE A 10 4.11 9.66 -12.87
C ILE A 10 3.00 8.72 -12.40
N ILE A 11 2.56 7.80 -13.27
CA ILE A 11 1.53 6.81 -12.93
C ILE A 11 2.01 5.91 -11.79
N THR A 12 3.25 5.43 -11.86
CA THR A 12 3.84 4.58 -10.82
C THR A 12 3.96 5.31 -9.47
N ALA A 13 4.40 6.58 -9.47
CA ALA A 13 4.48 7.39 -8.27
C ALA A 13 3.10 7.68 -7.67
N LEU A 14 2.10 7.96 -8.52
CA LEU A 14 0.71 8.16 -8.08
C LEU A 14 0.14 6.87 -7.46
N PHE A 15 0.42 5.72 -8.07
CA PHE A 15 0.01 4.41 -7.54
C PHE A 15 0.67 4.11 -6.19
N ALA A 16 1.96 4.39 -6.06
CA ALA A 16 2.70 4.24 -4.79
C ALA A 16 2.12 5.16 -3.70
N ALA A 17 1.78 6.41 -4.03
CA ALA A 17 1.13 7.34 -3.10
C ALA A 17 -0.24 6.82 -2.64
N PHE A 18 -1.04 6.25 -3.55
CA PHE A 18 -2.33 5.64 -3.20
C PHE A 18 -2.17 4.42 -2.29
N MET A 19 -1.16 3.58 -2.54
CA MET A 19 -0.82 2.47 -1.65
C MET A 19 -0.47 2.94 -0.24
N LEU A 20 0.35 3.98 -0.11
CA LEU A 20 0.73 4.56 1.17
C LEU A 20 -0.47 5.15 1.92
N PHE A 21 -1.34 5.88 1.22
CA PHE A 21 -2.53 6.48 1.81
C PHE A 21 -3.46 5.43 2.45
N THR A 22 -3.58 4.26 1.83
CA THR A 22 -4.33 3.13 2.41
C THR A 22 -3.53 2.32 3.42
N ALA A 23 -2.19 2.35 3.40
CA ALA A 23 -1.36 1.61 4.34
C ALA A 23 -1.36 2.24 5.73
N ILE A 24 -1.39 3.58 5.82
CA ILE A 24 -1.40 4.32 7.09
C ILE A 24 -2.58 3.92 8.01
N PRO A 25 -3.86 3.96 7.58
CA PRO A 25 -4.98 3.55 8.45
C PRO A 25 -4.94 2.06 8.81
N ASN A 26 -4.36 1.21 7.95
CA ASN A 26 -4.13 -0.21 8.27
C ASN A 26 -3.11 -0.38 9.39
N ILE A 27 -2.02 0.40 9.38
CA ILE A 27 -1.00 0.37 10.45
C ILE A 27 -1.56 0.96 11.75
N MET A 28 -2.32 2.06 11.65
CA MET A 28 -2.96 2.71 12.81
C MET A 28 -4.16 1.95 13.37
N MET A 29 -4.55 0.81 12.78
CA MET A 29 -5.65 -0.02 13.26
C MET A 29 -6.96 0.77 13.46
N VAL A 30 -7.25 1.68 12.54
CA VAL A 30 -8.47 2.51 12.61
C VAL A 30 -9.68 1.58 12.58
N ASN A 31 -10.70 1.85 13.42
CA ASN A 31 -11.88 0.99 13.58
C ASN A 31 -12.52 0.57 12.24
N ALA A 32 -12.60 1.47 11.26
CA ALA A 32 -13.11 1.15 9.93
C ALA A 32 -12.28 0.08 9.19
N SER A 33 -10.95 0.09 9.32
CA SER A 33 -10.07 -0.94 8.75
C SER A 33 -10.18 -2.26 9.51
N VAL A 34 -10.39 -2.20 10.83
CA VAL A 34 -10.58 -3.39 11.68
C VAL A 34 -11.92 -4.05 11.40
N GLU A 35 -13.00 -3.27 11.25
CA GLU A 35 -14.34 -3.77 10.94
C GLU A 35 -14.41 -4.40 9.55
N LEU A 36 -13.77 -3.77 8.55
CA LEU A 36 -13.66 -4.36 7.21
C LEU A 36 -12.96 -5.72 7.25
N ILE A 37 -11.82 -5.82 7.95
CA ILE A 37 -11.03 -7.05 7.96
C ILE A 37 -11.64 -8.11 8.90
N ALA A 38 -12.27 -7.70 10.00
CA ALA A 38 -13.01 -8.59 10.89
C ALA A 38 -14.25 -9.17 10.19
N GLY A 39 -14.89 -8.41 9.30
CA GLY A 39 -15.98 -8.93 8.45
C GLY A 39 -15.53 -9.97 7.42
N LEU A 40 -14.22 -10.08 7.16
CA LEU A 40 -13.63 -11.12 6.31
C LEU A 40 -13.07 -12.31 7.13
N ASP A 41 -13.36 -12.41 8.43
CA ASP A 41 -12.86 -13.48 9.32
C ASP A 41 -11.31 -13.54 9.43
N TYR A 42 -10.62 -12.46 9.05
CA TYR A 42 -9.18 -12.38 9.19
C TYR A 42 -8.77 -11.91 10.59
N PRO A 43 -7.68 -12.47 11.14
CA PRO A 43 -7.21 -12.07 12.45
C PRO A 43 -6.65 -10.64 12.46
N LYS A 44 -6.83 -9.92 13.57
CA LYS A 44 -6.48 -8.49 13.71
C LYS A 44 -5.00 -8.17 13.41
N TYR A 45 -4.08 -9.10 13.64
CA TYR A 45 -2.65 -8.92 13.33
C TYR A 45 -2.36 -8.86 11.82
N PHE A 46 -3.30 -9.30 10.97
CA PHE A 46 -3.15 -9.26 9.52
C PHE A 46 -3.15 -7.83 8.97
N ILE A 47 -3.90 -6.93 9.61
CA ILE A 47 -4.09 -5.53 9.20
C ILE A 47 -2.77 -4.73 9.24
N PRO A 48 -2.00 -4.70 10.35
CA PRO A 48 -0.73 -3.99 10.36
C PRO A 48 0.32 -4.70 9.50
N PHE A 49 0.26 -6.04 9.39
CA PHE A 49 1.17 -6.81 8.55
C PHE A 49 1.02 -6.43 7.06
N ILE A 50 -0.21 -6.38 6.55
CA ILE A 50 -0.45 -5.96 5.17
C ILE A 50 -0.17 -4.47 4.96
N GLY A 51 -0.37 -3.65 6.00
CA GLY A 51 0.03 -2.25 6.02
C GLY A 51 1.53 -2.06 5.78
N VAL A 52 2.37 -2.78 6.55
CA VAL A 52 3.84 -2.75 6.38
C VAL A 52 4.24 -3.29 5.01
N ALA A 53 3.63 -4.39 4.55
CA ALA A 53 3.90 -4.93 3.23
C ALA A 53 3.60 -3.94 2.09
N LYS A 54 2.52 -3.16 2.20
CA LYS A 54 2.18 -2.09 1.25
C LYS A 54 3.20 -0.96 1.26
N VAL A 55 3.68 -0.56 2.44
CA VAL A 55 4.75 0.46 2.54
C VAL A 55 6.01 -0.05 1.84
N ASN A 56 6.48 -1.25 2.18
CA ASN A 56 7.67 -1.83 1.54
C ASN A 56 7.49 -2.02 0.02
N GLY A 57 6.32 -2.45 -0.42
CA GLY A 57 5.99 -2.59 -1.84
C GLY A 57 6.00 -1.25 -2.58
N SER A 58 5.46 -0.20 -1.98
CA SER A 58 5.45 1.15 -2.56
C SER A 58 6.87 1.72 -2.72
N VAL A 59 7.76 1.47 -1.75
CA VAL A 59 9.17 1.85 -1.81
C VAL A 59 9.88 1.07 -2.91
N ALA A 60 9.72 -0.26 -2.95
CA ALA A 60 10.33 -1.10 -3.97
C ALA A 60 9.93 -0.68 -5.40
N ILE A 61 8.64 -0.37 -5.61
CA ILE A 61 8.12 0.08 -6.91
C ILE A 61 8.72 1.43 -7.32
N LEU A 62 8.93 2.37 -6.39
CA LEU A 62 9.56 3.67 -6.69
C LEU A 62 11.05 3.56 -7.03
N PHE A 63 11.76 2.59 -6.47
CA PHE A 63 13.18 2.37 -6.74
C PHE A 63 13.44 1.57 -8.03
N MET A 64 12.51 0.69 -8.40
CA MET A 64 12.69 -0.25 -9.51
C MET A 64 12.07 0.23 -10.84
N ALA A 65 11.16 1.21 -10.79
CA ALA A 65 10.47 1.79 -11.96
C ALA A 65 11.13 3.05 -12.53
#